data_AF-A0AAW0CR35-F1
#
_entry.id   AF-A0AAW0CR35-F1
#
_cell.length_a   1.000
_cell.length_b   1.000
_cell.length_c   1.000
_cell.angle_alpha   90.00
_cell.angle_beta   90.00
_cell.angle_gamma   90.00
#
_symmetry.space_group_name_H-M   'P 1'
#
loop_
_entity.id
_entity.type
_entity.pdbx_description
1 polymer ?
#
loop_
_entity_poly.entity_id
_entity_poly.type
_entity_poly.pdbx_seq_one_letter_code
_entity_poly.pdbx_strand_id
1 'polypeptide(L)'
;MNLKDEAFYSTKAPGRIFSRGLEMQIIRDAALQRVPSPADAMDSLIRPVPDSFDIRKPEEDCLRALDAITYFATSATPHRELYLLWPHIRDWTVLFLQNTLCDLYPHGVTAEGMEIQDQIFFAISHVVKVFETCVLERRRTPSEPSIIGQTNMPILMLLIEALFALKLWPLTIKPTFAHLNDKGYDIVALTVQGLCCRLSIGGVVDTFDLLCHLSLIAYTMAQAQDGLRRALAGGLVKWVCAALRRALSFKETPRPLGCSVATVFRNGCLILDLAFSEGFTWLVEALDHGVLLLAAKVSKVDANNAPSREQVISLYRVVIDRMVPFLIYKSVLHRVRHGLRTLNHRMSLNGLNFPRDLQPSICTLAKIAASMQGHILRFRELEGSRLCSNPLCPAKADPRHSKLVSLKRCMGCLRVVYCTDSCREMDWKARHKLTCKTEEVPSNGFSALPSEFDEAFMRYHVRLMVEKDLAQYMDNPKLQFDFRESALTVSRVSQDSVLPAHLRREVVQGKEILINIRLPGTDNRNYTLIYLYTLRTT
;
A
#
# COMPACT_ATOMS: atom_id res chain seq x y z
N MET A 1 -4.18 -35.63 29.11
CA MET A 1 -4.51 -36.28 27.81
C MET A 1 -3.64 -35.63 26.75
N ASN A 2 -3.10 -36.46 25.85
CA ASN A 2 -1.75 -36.36 25.27
C ASN A 2 -1.44 -35.16 24.35
N LEU A 3 -0.23 -34.63 24.57
CA LEU A 3 0.62 -33.91 23.63
C LEU A 3 1.36 -34.94 22.75
N LYS A 4 0.91 -35.16 21.51
CA LYS A 4 1.71 -35.75 20.41
C LYS A 4 1.05 -35.30 19.11
N ASP A 5 1.66 -34.34 18.40
CA ASP A 5 1.63 -34.19 16.93
C ASP A 5 2.41 -32.93 16.45
N GLU A 6 3.58 -32.69 17.06
CA GLU A 6 4.60 -31.77 16.49
C GLU A 6 5.88 -32.57 16.19
N ALA A 7 5.84 -33.37 15.12
CA ALA A 7 7.03 -34.07 14.62
C ALA A 7 6.93 -34.38 13.11
N PHE A 8 6.68 -33.35 12.29
CA PHE A 8 6.94 -33.41 10.85
C PHE A 8 7.35 -32.00 10.41
N TYR A 9 8.65 -31.69 10.46
CA TYR A 9 9.38 -30.69 9.66
C TYR A 9 10.75 -30.42 10.33
N SER A 10 11.58 -31.45 10.43
CA SER A 10 13.01 -31.26 10.78
C SER A 10 13.87 -32.31 10.10
N THR A 11 14.22 -32.05 8.84
CA THR A 11 15.43 -32.59 8.19
C THR A 11 16.00 -31.53 7.26
N LYS A 12 16.78 -30.59 7.81
CA LYS A 12 17.75 -29.83 7.02
C LYS A 12 18.90 -30.76 6.67
N ALA A 13 18.93 -31.27 5.45
CA ALA A 13 20.14 -31.84 4.86
C ALA A 13 21.00 -30.69 4.27
N PRO A 14 22.25 -30.47 4.74
CA PRO A 14 23.13 -29.43 4.21
C PRO A 14 23.64 -29.69 2.77
N GLY A 15 23.27 -30.81 2.14
CA GLY A 15 23.87 -31.29 0.88
C GLY A 15 23.27 -30.75 -0.42
N ARG A 16 22.09 -30.10 -0.42
CA ARG A 16 21.42 -29.66 -1.68
C ARG A 16 21.94 -28.36 -2.27
N ILE A 17 22.78 -27.59 -1.56
CA ILE A 17 23.30 -26.32 -2.09
C ILE A 17 24.49 -26.57 -3.02
N PHE A 18 25.31 -27.60 -2.76
CA PHE A 18 26.44 -27.97 -3.62
C PHE A 18 26.01 -28.67 -4.92
N SER A 19 24.89 -29.42 -4.94
CA SER A 19 24.40 -30.08 -6.16
C SER A 19 23.89 -29.09 -7.23
N ARG A 20 23.29 -27.98 -6.79
CA ARG A 20 22.74 -26.97 -7.72
C ARG A 20 23.81 -26.26 -8.56
N GLY A 21 25.02 -26.08 -8.05
CA GLY A 21 26.10 -25.46 -8.82
C GLY A 21 26.51 -26.31 -10.03
N LEU A 22 26.56 -27.63 -9.83
CA LEU A 22 26.90 -28.60 -10.87
C LEU A 22 25.76 -28.77 -11.88
N GLU A 23 24.51 -28.87 -11.42
CA GLU A 23 23.32 -28.94 -12.27
C GLU A 23 23.23 -27.72 -13.21
N MET A 24 23.49 -26.52 -12.70
CA MET A 24 23.46 -25.29 -13.50
C MET A 24 24.61 -25.20 -14.52
N GLN A 25 25.77 -25.77 -14.19
CA GLN A 25 26.89 -25.85 -15.12
C GLN A 25 26.61 -26.82 -16.28
N ILE A 26 25.93 -27.93 -16.00
CA ILE A 26 25.48 -28.89 -17.03
C ILE A 26 24.48 -28.23 -17.98
N ILE A 27 23.49 -27.51 -17.45
CA ILE A 27 22.51 -26.78 -18.28
C ILE A 27 23.21 -25.75 -19.18
N ARG A 28 24.19 -25.02 -18.63
CA ARG A 28 25.00 -24.06 -19.39
C ARG A 28 25.74 -24.74 -20.54
N ASP A 29 26.49 -25.79 -20.25
CA ASP A 29 27.33 -26.46 -21.23
C ASP A 29 26.48 -27.12 -22.34
N ALA A 30 25.31 -27.65 -22.00
CA ALA A 30 24.35 -28.17 -22.95
C ALA A 30 23.80 -27.08 -23.89
N ALA A 31 23.43 -25.91 -23.36
CA ALA A 31 22.97 -24.79 -24.18
C ALA A 31 24.06 -24.27 -25.12
N LEU A 32 25.32 -24.18 -24.64
CA LEU A 32 26.46 -23.75 -25.45
C LEU A 32 26.80 -24.76 -26.57
N GLN A 33 26.53 -26.05 -26.38
CA GLN A 33 26.72 -27.07 -27.42
C GLN A 33 25.60 -27.05 -28.46
N ARG A 34 24.35 -26.74 -28.05
CA ARG A 34 23.19 -26.69 -28.95
C ARG A 34 23.11 -25.42 -29.81
N VAL A 35 23.79 -24.35 -29.39
CA VAL A 35 23.85 -23.06 -30.11
C VAL A 35 25.28 -22.82 -30.58
N PRO A 36 25.62 -23.24 -31.82
CA PRO A 36 27.02 -23.28 -32.26
C PRO A 36 27.62 -21.91 -32.54
N SER A 37 26.79 -20.87 -32.76
CA SER A 37 27.27 -19.50 -32.96
C SER A 37 26.29 -18.44 -32.41
N PRO A 38 26.77 -17.21 -32.11
CA PRO A 38 25.90 -16.09 -31.77
C PRO A 38 24.86 -15.78 -32.85
N ALA A 39 25.20 -15.95 -34.12
CA ALA A 39 24.28 -15.67 -35.23
C ALA A 39 23.07 -16.62 -35.21
N ASP A 40 23.30 -17.90 -34.89
CA ASP A 40 22.22 -18.89 -34.75
C ASP A 40 21.33 -18.60 -33.54
N ALA A 41 21.94 -18.10 -32.46
CA ALA A 41 21.21 -17.62 -31.29
C ALA A 41 20.33 -16.40 -31.64
N MET A 42 20.85 -15.46 -32.42
CA MET A 42 20.10 -14.28 -32.88
C MET A 42 18.92 -14.67 -33.76
N ASP A 43 19.14 -15.55 -34.75
CA ASP A 43 18.08 -16.01 -35.64
C ASP A 43 16.95 -16.68 -34.85
N SER A 44 17.30 -17.49 -33.85
CA SER A 44 16.34 -18.17 -32.99
C SER A 44 15.48 -17.20 -32.17
N LEU A 45 16.04 -16.07 -31.72
CA LEU A 45 15.30 -15.06 -30.95
C LEU A 45 14.42 -14.16 -31.83
N ILE A 46 14.89 -13.79 -33.02
CA ILE A 46 14.18 -12.84 -33.90
C ILE A 46 12.87 -13.46 -34.45
N ARG A 47 12.76 -14.79 -34.44
CA ARG A 47 11.53 -15.49 -34.83
C ARG A 47 10.32 -14.99 -34.02
N PRO A 48 9.13 -14.91 -34.66
CA PRO A 48 7.89 -14.58 -33.96
C PRO A 48 7.66 -15.54 -32.78
N VAL A 49 7.30 -14.97 -31.64
CA VAL A 49 6.94 -15.75 -30.45
C VAL A 49 5.59 -16.42 -30.72
N PRO A 50 5.46 -17.75 -30.54
CA PRO A 50 4.19 -18.44 -30.76
C PRO A 50 3.14 -18.00 -29.73
N ASP A 51 1.87 -18.15 -30.10
CA ASP A 51 0.74 -17.73 -29.24
C ASP A 51 0.60 -18.56 -27.96
N SER A 52 1.20 -19.77 -27.92
CA SER A 52 1.20 -20.66 -26.75
C SER A 52 2.47 -21.52 -26.69
N PHE A 53 2.78 -22.06 -25.51
CA PHE A 53 3.90 -22.99 -25.29
C PHE A 53 3.46 -24.13 -24.37
N ASP A 54 3.49 -25.37 -24.86
CA ASP A 54 3.22 -26.56 -24.03
C ASP A 54 4.54 -27.12 -23.49
N ILE A 55 4.78 -26.97 -22.19
CA ILE A 55 6.02 -27.46 -21.55
C ILE A 55 6.15 -28.99 -21.60
N ARG A 56 5.04 -29.72 -21.81
CA ARG A 56 5.05 -31.20 -21.89
C ARG A 56 5.47 -31.69 -23.27
N LYS A 57 5.37 -30.83 -24.28
CA LYS A 57 5.75 -31.11 -25.66
C LYS A 57 6.26 -29.81 -26.30
N PRO A 58 7.44 -29.33 -25.87
CA PRO A 58 7.97 -28.07 -26.35
C PRO A 58 8.21 -28.14 -27.86
N GLU A 59 7.81 -27.09 -28.58
CA GLU A 59 8.17 -26.97 -29.99
C GLU A 59 9.67 -26.73 -30.13
N GLU A 60 10.28 -27.23 -31.21
CA GLU A 60 11.72 -27.11 -31.44
C GLU A 60 12.18 -25.64 -31.45
N ASP A 61 11.34 -24.73 -31.98
CA ASP A 61 11.62 -23.29 -31.99
C ASP A 61 11.63 -22.68 -30.58
N CYS A 62 10.79 -23.18 -29.67
CA CYS A 62 10.79 -22.77 -28.28
C CYS A 62 12.05 -23.23 -27.56
N LEU A 63 12.50 -24.47 -27.80
CA LEU A 63 13.75 -24.98 -27.25
C LEU A 63 14.95 -24.20 -27.77
N ARG A 64 14.98 -23.91 -29.08
CA ARG A 64 16.02 -23.06 -29.69
C ARG A 64 16.05 -21.66 -29.11
N ALA A 65 14.89 -21.03 -28.92
CA ALA A 65 14.81 -19.72 -28.29
C ALA A 65 15.30 -19.76 -26.83
N LEU A 66 14.93 -20.79 -26.06
CA LEU A 66 15.39 -20.97 -24.68
C LEU A 66 16.91 -21.20 -24.60
N ASP A 67 17.45 -22.03 -25.47
CA ASP A 67 18.90 -22.24 -25.59
C ASP A 67 19.61 -20.94 -26.01
N ALA A 68 19.03 -20.16 -26.92
CA ALA A 68 19.57 -18.87 -27.33
C ALA A 68 19.57 -17.83 -26.20
N ILE A 69 18.48 -17.74 -25.41
CA ILE A 69 18.45 -16.89 -24.21
C ILE A 69 19.54 -17.34 -23.24
N THR A 70 19.65 -18.65 -22.99
CA THR A 70 20.66 -19.23 -22.09
C THR A 70 22.08 -18.92 -22.57
N TYR A 71 22.31 -19.05 -23.88
CA TYR A 71 23.57 -18.74 -24.54
C TYR A 71 23.96 -17.27 -24.30
N PHE A 72 23.09 -16.32 -24.63
CA PHE A 72 23.38 -14.90 -24.43
C PHE A 72 23.48 -14.49 -22.96
N ALA A 73 22.77 -15.17 -22.08
CA ALA A 73 22.79 -14.89 -20.65
C ALA A 73 24.09 -15.41 -19.98
N THR A 74 24.74 -16.42 -20.56
CA THR A 74 25.93 -17.08 -19.99
C THR A 74 27.24 -16.84 -20.76
N SER A 75 27.15 -16.34 -21.99
CA SER A 75 28.31 -15.96 -22.79
C SER A 75 28.78 -14.55 -22.41
N ALA A 76 30.08 -14.30 -22.56
CA ALA A 76 30.66 -12.97 -22.38
C ALA A 76 30.40 -12.07 -23.61
N THR A 77 29.28 -12.27 -24.31
CA THR A 77 28.94 -11.51 -25.51
C THR A 77 28.81 -10.02 -25.18
N PRO A 78 29.22 -9.12 -26.11
CA PRO A 78 29.15 -7.69 -25.91
C PRO A 78 27.70 -7.23 -25.63
N HIS A 79 27.53 -6.40 -24.60
CA HIS A 79 26.23 -5.86 -24.15
C HIS A 79 25.37 -5.18 -25.25
N ARG A 80 25.96 -4.85 -26.40
CA ARG A 80 25.30 -4.16 -27.52
C ARG A 80 24.30 -5.05 -28.29
N GLU A 81 24.63 -6.32 -28.53
CA GLU A 81 23.77 -7.24 -29.30
C GLU A 81 22.55 -7.65 -28.47
N LEU A 82 22.77 -7.92 -27.19
CA LEU A 82 21.72 -8.14 -26.19
C LEU A 82 20.68 -7.01 -26.15
N TYR A 83 21.10 -5.77 -26.37
CA TYR A 83 20.18 -4.63 -26.40
C TYR A 83 19.26 -4.64 -27.62
N LEU A 84 19.78 -5.01 -28.79
CA LEU A 84 19.00 -5.11 -30.03
C LEU A 84 18.02 -6.28 -29.98
N LEU A 85 18.44 -7.39 -29.39
CA LEU A 85 17.61 -8.60 -29.23
C LEU A 85 16.63 -8.50 -28.06
N TRP A 86 16.72 -7.46 -27.24
CA TRP A 86 15.97 -7.38 -25.99
C TRP A 86 14.45 -7.51 -26.14
N PRO A 87 13.78 -6.84 -27.10
CA PRO A 87 12.33 -7.02 -27.29
C PRO A 87 11.95 -8.49 -27.49
N HIS A 88 12.79 -9.22 -28.22
CA HIS A 88 12.60 -10.64 -28.50
C HIS A 88 12.85 -11.50 -27.25
N ILE A 89 13.98 -11.27 -26.55
CA ILE A 89 14.29 -11.96 -25.28
C ILE A 89 13.15 -11.76 -24.28
N ARG A 90 12.61 -10.55 -24.18
CA ARG A 90 11.45 -10.24 -23.35
C ARG A 90 10.24 -11.07 -23.75
N ASP A 91 9.85 -11.04 -25.02
CA ASP A 91 8.61 -11.70 -25.46
C ASP A 91 8.70 -13.22 -25.27
N TRP A 92 9.84 -13.83 -25.58
CA TRP A 92 10.12 -15.23 -25.29
C TRP A 92 10.14 -15.55 -23.80
N THR A 93 10.79 -14.70 -23.00
CA THR A 93 10.82 -14.85 -21.53
C THR A 93 9.40 -14.83 -20.98
N VAL A 94 8.57 -13.86 -21.39
CA VAL A 94 7.16 -13.74 -20.98
C VAL A 94 6.37 -14.99 -21.37
N LEU A 95 6.53 -15.50 -22.59
CA LEU A 95 5.89 -16.74 -23.03
C LEU A 95 6.28 -17.93 -22.14
N PHE A 96 7.58 -18.15 -21.92
CA PHE A 96 8.08 -19.24 -21.08
C PHE A 96 7.56 -19.13 -19.66
N LEU A 97 7.54 -17.93 -19.11
CA LEU A 97 7.01 -17.64 -17.79
C LEU A 97 5.54 -17.95 -17.67
N GLN A 98 4.72 -17.39 -18.57
CA GLN A 98 3.26 -17.57 -18.53
C GLN A 98 2.89 -19.05 -18.55
N ASN A 99 3.53 -19.85 -19.41
CA ASN A 99 3.21 -21.26 -19.57
C ASN A 99 3.81 -22.13 -18.46
N THR A 100 5.07 -21.90 -18.07
CA THR A 100 5.69 -22.61 -16.93
C THR A 100 4.93 -22.36 -15.63
N LEU A 101 4.30 -21.19 -15.48
CA LEU A 101 3.63 -20.80 -14.25
C LEU A 101 2.17 -21.17 -14.16
N CYS A 102 1.49 -21.19 -15.29
CA CYS A 102 0.11 -21.64 -15.34
C CYS A 102 0.02 -23.17 -15.19
N ASP A 103 1.06 -23.91 -15.59
CA ASP A 103 1.09 -25.38 -15.51
C ASP A 103 1.66 -25.96 -14.21
N LEU A 104 1.99 -25.13 -13.22
CA LEU A 104 2.66 -25.49 -11.96
C LEU A 104 1.79 -26.26 -10.92
N TYR A 105 0.66 -26.86 -11.31
CA TYR A 105 -0.23 -27.62 -10.40
C TYR A 105 -0.62 -29.01 -10.97
N PRO A 106 -0.84 -29.99 -10.08
CA PRO A 106 0.02 -31.15 -9.84
C PRO A 106 -0.16 -32.31 -10.84
N HIS A 107 -0.72 -32.07 -12.03
CA HIS A 107 -1.07 -33.15 -12.95
C HIS A 107 0.04 -33.39 -14.00
N GLY A 108 1.04 -34.19 -13.63
CA GLY A 108 1.86 -34.96 -14.57
C GLY A 108 2.92 -34.19 -15.35
N VAL A 109 3.81 -33.46 -14.68
CA VAL A 109 5.03 -32.94 -15.32
C VAL A 109 5.97 -34.11 -15.62
N THR A 110 6.39 -34.26 -16.87
CA THR A 110 7.40 -35.25 -17.28
C THR A 110 8.78 -34.85 -16.76
N ALA A 111 9.73 -35.79 -16.68
CA ALA A 111 11.11 -35.46 -16.29
C ALA A 111 11.72 -34.39 -17.24
N GLU A 112 11.40 -34.48 -18.53
CA GLU A 112 11.77 -33.50 -19.56
C GLU A 112 11.15 -32.12 -19.29
N GLY A 113 9.87 -32.06 -18.92
CA GLY A 113 9.21 -30.80 -18.54
C GLY A 113 9.86 -30.13 -17.31
N MET A 114 10.35 -30.92 -16.35
CA MET A 114 11.10 -30.40 -15.21
C MET A 114 12.47 -29.84 -15.61
N GLU A 115 13.18 -30.50 -16.53
CA GLU A 115 14.47 -30.04 -17.04
C GLU A 115 14.33 -28.72 -17.81
N ILE A 116 13.31 -28.61 -18.67
CA ILE A 116 12.99 -27.37 -19.39
C ILE A 116 12.64 -26.26 -18.41
N GLN A 117 11.88 -26.57 -17.36
CA GLN A 117 11.53 -25.61 -16.31
C GLN A 117 12.79 -25.09 -15.59
N ASP A 118 13.71 -25.97 -15.21
CA ASP A 118 14.98 -25.58 -14.58
C ASP A 118 15.84 -24.75 -15.54
N GLN A 119 15.85 -25.08 -16.83
CA GLN A 119 16.52 -24.29 -17.85
C GLN A 119 15.90 -22.90 -18.04
N ILE A 120 14.57 -22.77 -18.04
CA ILE A 120 13.86 -21.48 -18.07
C ILE A 120 14.25 -20.64 -16.85
N PHE A 121 14.26 -21.24 -15.65
CA PHE A 121 14.67 -20.55 -14.44
C PHE A 121 16.13 -20.09 -14.47
N PHE A 122 17.03 -20.94 -14.98
CA PHE A 122 18.44 -20.62 -15.16
C PHE A 122 18.65 -19.46 -16.12
N ALA A 123 18.03 -19.54 -17.30
CA ALA A 123 18.09 -18.53 -18.34
C ALA A 123 17.60 -17.17 -17.82
N ILE A 124 16.44 -17.14 -17.17
CA ILE A 124 15.86 -15.91 -16.59
C ILE A 124 16.78 -15.33 -15.53
N SER A 125 17.29 -16.15 -14.61
CA SER A 125 18.21 -15.69 -13.56
C SER A 125 19.47 -15.03 -14.14
N HIS A 126 20.05 -15.58 -15.21
CA HIS A 126 21.20 -14.99 -15.87
C HIS A 126 20.85 -13.74 -16.67
N VAL A 127 19.68 -13.69 -17.32
CA VAL A 127 19.16 -12.48 -17.98
C VAL A 127 19.03 -11.33 -16.98
N VAL A 128 18.55 -11.60 -15.75
CA VAL A 128 18.52 -10.61 -14.65
C VAL A 128 19.92 -10.07 -14.38
N LYS A 129 20.91 -10.97 -14.24
CA LYS A 129 22.28 -10.63 -13.86
C LYS A 129 23.02 -9.85 -14.95
N VAL A 130 22.80 -10.21 -16.21
CA VAL A 130 23.31 -9.46 -17.36
C VAL A 130 22.70 -8.07 -17.40
N PHE A 131 21.38 -7.95 -17.16
CA PHE A 131 20.70 -6.66 -17.08
C PHE A 131 21.23 -5.79 -15.93
N GLU A 132 21.44 -6.37 -14.75
CA GLU A 132 22.05 -5.70 -13.60
C GLU A 132 23.44 -5.15 -13.96
N THR A 133 24.27 -5.94 -14.64
CA THR A 133 25.61 -5.54 -15.09
C THR A 133 25.54 -4.39 -16.10
N CYS A 134 24.66 -4.47 -17.10
CA CYS A 134 24.43 -3.41 -18.10
C CYS A 134 24.01 -2.07 -17.45
N VAL A 135 23.11 -2.13 -16.46
CA VAL A 135 22.63 -0.95 -15.73
C VAL A 135 23.76 -0.34 -14.89
N LEU A 136 24.61 -1.17 -14.29
CA LEU A 136 25.72 -0.72 -13.43
C LEU A 136 26.89 -0.13 -14.22
N GLU A 137 27.28 -0.71 -15.35
CA GLU A 137 28.42 -0.22 -16.15
C GLU A 137 28.17 1.17 -16.74
N ARG A 138 26.93 1.49 -17.11
CA ARG A 138 26.59 2.79 -17.72
C ARG A 138 26.68 3.97 -16.76
N ARG A 139 26.61 3.73 -15.45
CA ARG A 139 26.81 4.81 -14.45
C ARG A 139 28.26 5.33 -14.43
N ARG A 140 29.20 4.59 -15.03
CA ARG A 140 30.61 5.00 -15.16
C ARG A 140 30.85 5.94 -16.35
N THR A 141 29.89 6.09 -17.27
CA THR A 141 30.01 6.96 -18.46
C THR A 141 28.89 8.02 -18.51
N PRO A 142 29.01 9.14 -17.76
CA PRO A 142 27.93 10.10 -17.54
C PRO A 142 27.60 11.06 -18.71
N SER A 143 28.17 10.88 -19.91
CA SER A 143 28.18 11.91 -20.96
C SER A 143 27.00 11.91 -21.95
N GLU A 144 25.99 11.04 -21.83
CA GLU A 144 24.82 11.03 -22.75
C GLU A 144 23.46 11.10 -22.03
N PRO A 145 22.63 12.14 -22.27
CA PRO A 145 21.33 12.29 -21.62
C PRO A 145 20.19 11.43 -22.23
N SER A 146 19.69 10.50 -21.42
CA SER A 146 18.29 10.17 -21.07
C SER A 146 17.16 9.92 -22.11
N ILE A 147 17.39 9.24 -23.23
CA ILE A 147 16.28 8.52 -23.92
C ILE A 147 15.94 7.19 -23.20
N ILE A 148 16.86 6.69 -22.36
CA ILE A 148 16.90 5.27 -21.95
C ILE A 148 16.32 5.00 -20.55
N GLY A 149 16.13 6.03 -19.72
CA GLY A 149 15.38 5.90 -18.46
C GLY A 149 13.92 5.51 -18.67
N GLN A 150 13.34 5.85 -19.84
CA GLN A 150 11.98 5.46 -20.22
C GLN A 150 11.91 4.03 -20.79
N THR A 151 12.97 3.51 -21.41
CA THR A 151 12.99 2.17 -21.99
C THR A 151 13.42 1.08 -21.00
N ASN A 152 14.28 1.40 -20.02
CA ASN A 152 14.81 0.40 -19.08
C ASN A 152 13.88 0.10 -17.89
N MET A 153 12.97 1.01 -17.55
CA MET A 153 11.99 0.79 -16.48
C MET A 153 10.93 -0.26 -16.83
N PRO A 154 10.31 -0.26 -18.03
CA PRO A 154 9.49 -1.38 -18.48
C PRO A 154 10.25 -2.71 -18.37
N ILE A 155 11.55 -2.71 -18.64
CA ILE A 155 12.40 -3.89 -18.64
C ILE A 155 12.66 -4.43 -17.23
N LEU A 156 13.09 -3.58 -16.29
CA LEU A 156 13.24 -3.95 -14.89
C LEU A 156 11.91 -4.40 -14.30
N MET A 157 10.81 -3.72 -14.67
CA MET A 157 9.46 -4.13 -14.29
C MET A 157 9.18 -5.52 -14.83
N LEU A 158 9.28 -5.81 -16.13
CA LEU A 158 9.07 -7.14 -16.77
C LEU A 158 9.89 -8.25 -16.14
N LEU A 159 11.13 -7.98 -15.76
CA LEU A 159 12.00 -8.89 -15.02
C LEU A 159 11.47 -9.16 -13.61
N ILE A 160 10.98 -8.13 -12.93
CA ILE A 160 10.29 -8.28 -11.65
C ILE A 160 8.93 -9.00 -11.83
N GLU A 161 8.19 -8.75 -12.91
CA GLU A 161 6.92 -9.43 -13.26
C GLU A 161 7.16 -10.92 -13.44
N ALA A 162 8.20 -11.25 -14.21
CA ALA A 162 8.69 -12.59 -14.45
C ALA A 162 9.00 -13.33 -13.15
N LEU A 163 9.82 -12.72 -12.32
CA LEU A 163 10.28 -13.37 -11.09
C LEU A 163 9.19 -13.45 -10.00
N PHE A 164 8.23 -12.51 -9.99
CA PHE A 164 7.03 -12.58 -9.14
C PHE A 164 6.16 -13.76 -9.54
N ALA A 165 5.91 -13.87 -10.84
CA ALA A 165 5.11 -14.92 -11.39
C ALA A 165 5.73 -16.28 -10.98
N LEU A 166 7.06 -16.43 -11.10
CA LEU A 166 7.88 -17.63 -10.83
C LEU A 166 7.89 -18.18 -9.40
N LYS A 167 7.37 -17.46 -8.39
CA LYS A 167 7.59 -17.76 -6.95
C LYS A 167 9.07 -17.98 -6.55
N LEU A 168 10.03 -17.75 -7.45
CA LEU A 168 11.48 -17.77 -7.19
C LEU A 168 11.96 -16.55 -6.39
N TRP A 169 11.03 -15.63 -6.11
CA TRP A 169 11.20 -14.41 -5.35
C TRP A 169 12.15 -14.49 -4.14
N PRO A 170 12.10 -15.52 -3.26
CA PRO A 170 12.97 -15.56 -2.08
C PRO A 170 14.44 -15.86 -2.39
N LEU A 171 14.75 -16.48 -3.53
CA LEU A 171 16.06 -17.10 -3.79
C LEU A 171 16.99 -16.25 -4.65
N THR A 172 16.48 -15.47 -5.61
CA THR A 172 17.29 -14.72 -6.57
C THR A 172 17.21 -13.21 -6.41
N ILE A 173 16.08 -12.67 -5.96
CA ILE A 173 15.83 -11.22 -6.01
C ILE A 173 16.24 -10.51 -4.73
N LYS A 174 16.07 -11.13 -3.56
CA LYS A 174 16.44 -10.50 -2.30
C LYS A 174 17.89 -9.96 -2.31
N PRO A 175 18.89 -10.68 -2.85
CA PRO A 175 20.24 -10.14 -3.06
C PRO A 175 20.30 -9.00 -4.07
N THR A 176 19.65 -9.11 -5.23
CA THR A 176 19.64 -8.05 -6.27
C THR A 176 18.94 -6.78 -5.79
N PHE A 177 17.86 -6.88 -5.03
CA PHE A 177 17.17 -5.71 -4.46
C PHE A 177 17.97 -5.05 -3.36
N ALA A 178 18.59 -5.85 -2.48
CA ALA A 178 19.53 -5.33 -1.51
C ALA A 178 20.68 -4.61 -2.24
N HIS A 179 21.23 -5.21 -3.29
CA HIS A 179 22.28 -4.60 -4.11
C HIS A 179 21.84 -3.31 -4.80
N LEU A 180 20.69 -3.28 -5.46
CA LEU A 180 20.16 -2.07 -6.11
C LEU A 180 19.89 -0.96 -5.11
N ASN A 181 19.36 -1.29 -3.93
CA ASN A 181 19.15 -0.33 -2.85
C ASN A 181 20.51 0.17 -2.29
N ASP A 182 21.50 -0.70 -2.12
CA ASP A 182 22.88 -0.35 -1.73
C ASP A 182 23.55 0.56 -2.78
N LYS A 183 23.17 0.43 -4.05
CA LYS A 183 23.63 1.30 -5.15
C LYS A 183 22.85 2.61 -5.24
N GLY A 184 21.89 2.84 -4.35
CA GLY A 184 21.10 4.07 -4.25
C GLY A 184 19.93 4.16 -5.22
N TYR A 185 19.48 3.04 -5.80
CA TYR A 185 18.25 3.03 -6.58
C TYR A 185 17.04 2.95 -5.64
N ASP A 186 16.17 3.97 -5.68
CA ASP A 186 14.90 3.93 -4.95
C ASP A 186 13.86 3.16 -5.76
N ILE A 187 13.94 1.83 -5.70
CA ILE A 187 13.06 0.91 -6.44
C ILE A 187 11.58 1.23 -6.13
N VAL A 188 11.28 1.65 -4.91
CA VAL A 188 9.91 1.98 -4.52
C VAL A 188 9.41 3.22 -5.24
N ALA A 189 10.19 4.31 -5.23
CA ALA A 189 9.85 5.53 -5.98
C ALA A 189 9.71 5.25 -7.47
N LEU A 190 10.62 4.46 -8.04
CA LEU A 190 10.58 4.03 -9.43
C LEU A 190 9.32 3.23 -9.75
N THR A 191 8.92 2.31 -8.87
CA THR A 191 7.70 1.50 -9.06
C THR A 191 6.43 2.35 -8.96
N VAL A 192 6.38 3.27 -7.99
CA VAL A 192 5.27 4.22 -7.83
C VAL A 192 5.17 5.14 -9.04
N GLN A 193 6.30 5.63 -9.55
CA GLN A 193 6.34 6.44 -10.77
C GLN A 193 5.87 5.65 -11.99
N GLY A 194 6.28 4.38 -12.12
CA GLY A 194 5.79 3.49 -13.17
C GLY A 194 4.27 3.32 -13.12
N LEU A 195 3.72 2.99 -11.94
CA LEU A 195 2.28 2.88 -11.71
C LEU A 195 1.55 4.19 -12.04
N CYS A 196 2.11 5.33 -11.61
CA CYS A 196 1.61 6.67 -11.92
C CYS A 196 1.54 6.93 -13.43
N CYS A 197 2.63 6.69 -14.16
CA CYS A 197 2.70 6.88 -15.60
C CYS A 197 1.64 6.03 -16.31
N ARG A 198 1.55 4.73 -15.97
CA ARG A 198 0.57 3.81 -16.57
C ARG A 198 -0.87 4.28 -16.34
N LEU A 199 -1.20 4.69 -15.12
CA LEU A 199 -2.55 5.15 -14.79
C LEU A 199 -2.88 6.54 -15.36
N SER A 200 -1.88 7.38 -15.64
CA SER A 200 -2.06 8.73 -16.16
C SER A 200 -2.28 8.80 -17.67
N ILE A 201 -1.73 7.86 -18.44
CA ILE A 201 -1.80 7.84 -19.91
C ILE A 201 -3.24 7.61 -20.43
N GLY A 202 -4.18 7.22 -19.56
CA GLY A 202 -5.59 7.04 -19.93
C GLY A 202 -5.87 5.84 -20.84
N GLY A 203 -4.83 5.09 -21.22
CA GLY A 203 -4.93 3.89 -22.03
C GLY A 203 -5.56 2.70 -21.32
N VAL A 204 -5.67 1.59 -22.06
CA VAL A 204 -5.95 0.28 -21.48
C VAL A 204 -4.71 -0.13 -20.70
N VAL A 205 -4.83 -0.17 -19.36
CA VAL A 205 -3.75 -0.63 -18.47
C VAL A 205 -4.04 -2.09 -18.17
N ASP A 206 -3.16 -3.01 -18.56
CA ASP A 206 -3.37 -4.42 -18.29
C ASP A 206 -3.51 -4.67 -16.77
N THR A 207 -4.42 -5.59 -16.41
CA THR A 207 -4.56 -6.05 -15.02
C THR A 207 -3.26 -6.70 -14.55
N PHE A 208 -2.51 -7.34 -15.46
CA PHE A 208 -1.20 -7.89 -15.18
C PHE A 208 -0.18 -6.79 -14.81
N ASP A 209 -0.07 -5.72 -15.61
CA ASP A 209 0.79 -4.57 -15.26
C ASP A 209 0.48 -4.02 -13.85
N LEU A 210 -0.82 -3.88 -13.53
CA LEU A 210 -1.24 -3.43 -12.19
C LEU A 210 -0.84 -4.42 -11.09
N LEU A 211 -0.99 -5.72 -11.35
CA LEU A 211 -0.58 -6.77 -10.42
C LEU A 211 0.91 -6.66 -10.11
N CYS A 212 1.72 -6.52 -11.14
CA CYS A 212 3.17 -6.45 -11.05
C CYS A 212 3.63 -5.25 -10.23
N HIS A 213 3.15 -4.05 -10.56
CA HIS A 213 3.45 -2.84 -9.80
C HIS A 213 3.02 -2.95 -8.33
N LEU A 214 1.80 -3.41 -8.05
CA LEU A 214 1.31 -3.52 -6.68
C LEU A 214 2.02 -4.62 -5.88
N SER A 215 2.38 -5.74 -6.51
CA SER A 215 3.13 -6.82 -5.85
C SER A 215 4.52 -6.34 -5.45
N LEU A 216 5.20 -5.64 -6.35
CA LEU A 216 6.51 -5.06 -6.11
C LEU A 216 6.48 -4.00 -5.00
N ILE A 217 5.49 -3.12 -5.01
CA ILE A 217 5.30 -2.14 -3.92
C ILE A 217 5.04 -2.87 -2.59
N ALA A 218 4.09 -3.81 -2.56
CA ALA A 218 3.76 -4.54 -1.33
C ALA A 218 4.98 -5.28 -0.74
N TYR A 219 5.79 -5.90 -1.60
CA TYR A 219 7.01 -6.59 -1.15
C TYR A 219 8.08 -5.62 -0.64
N THR A 220 8.38 -4.57 -1.39
CA THR A 220 9.40 -3.59 -0.99
C THR A 220 9.04 -2.92 0.33
N MET A 221 7.76 -2.62 0.54
CA MET A 221 7.23 -2.14 1.82
C MET A 221 7.40 -3.14 2.96
N ALA A 222 7.31 -4.45 2.68
CA ALA A 222 7.52 -5.48 3.69
C ALA A 222 9.01 -5.65 4.08
N GLN A 223 9.96 -5.25 3.21
CA GLN A 223 11.39 -5.36 3.48
C GLN A 223 12.00 -4.11 4.13
N ALA A 224 11.46 -2.92 3.85
CA ALA A 224 12.04 -1.65 4.33
C ALA A 224 10.97 -0.63 4.74
N GLN A 225 10.96 -0.23 6.02
CA GLN A 225 10.06 0.82 6.53
C GLN A 225 10.26 2.17 5.81
N ASP A 226 11.51 2.52 5.49
CA ASP A 226 11.80 3.75 4.76
C ASP A 226 11.27 3.72 3.32
N GLY A 227 11.22 2.53 2.72
CA GLY A 227 10.63 2.33 1.40
C GLY A 227 9.15 2.72 1.39
N LEU A 228 8.38 2.28 2.40
CA LEU A 228 6.98 2.68 2.57
C LEU A 228 6.84 4.21 2.68
N ARG A 229 7.63 4.86 3.53
CA ARG A 229 7.56 6.32 3.70
C ARG A 229 7.86 7.06 2.40
N ARG A 230 8.93 6.71 1.68
CA ARG A 230 9.23 7.32 0.37
C ARG A 230 8.11 7.10 -0.64
N ALA A 231 7.48 5.92 -0.64
CA ALA A 231 6.30 5.65 -1.47
C ALA A 231 5.12 6.58 -1.14
N LEU A 232 4.82 6.73 0.16
CA LEU A 232 3.74 7.58 0.65
C LEU A 232 3.99 9.05 0.31
N ALA A 233 5.24 9.52 0.45
CA ALA A 233 5.66 10.84 -0.03
C ALA A 233 5.39 11.04 -1.54
N GLY A 234 5.56 9.98 -2.34
CA GLY A 234 5.27 9.96 -3.78
C GLY A 234 3.77 9.87 -4.14
N GLY A 235 2.86 9.93 -3.16
CA GLY A 235 1.42 9.83 -3.40
C GLY A 235 0.96 8.40 -3.72
N LEU A 236 1.61 7.39 -3.14
CA LEU A 236 1.27 5.97 -3.35
C LEU A 236 -0.24 5.69 -3.14
N VAL A 237 -0.85 6.25 -2.11
CA VAL A 237 -2.25 5.97 -1.75
C VAL A 237 -3.21 6.35 -2.88
N LYS A 238 -3.05 7.54 -3.46
CA LYS A 238 -3.78 7.98 -4.65
C LYS A 238 -3.71 6.95 -5.78
N TRP A 239 -2.49 6.49 -6.10
CA TRP A 239 -2.26 5.59 -7.22
C TRP A 239 -2.80 4.19 -6.97
N VAL A 240 -2.70 3.68 -5.73
CA VAL A 240 -3.32 2.40 -5.33
C VAL A 240 -4.84 2.48 -5.45
N CYS A 241 -5.46 3.56 -4.97
CA CYS A 241 -6.91 3.76 -5.11
C CYS A 241 -7.35 3.82 -6.58
N ALA A 242 -6.55 4.45 -7.45
CA ALA A 242 -6.79 4.48 -8.89
C ALA A 242 -6.61 3.09 -9.55
N ALA A 243 -5.56 2.34 -9.18
CA ALA A 243 -5.32 0.97 -9.64
C ALA A 243 -6.48 0.04 -9.27
N LEU A 244 -6.90 0.03 -8.00
CA LEU A 244 -8.05 -0.77 -7.53
C LEU A 244 -9.33 -0.41 -8.28
N ARG A 245 -9.58 0.89 -8.49
CA ARG A 245 -10.74 1.36 -9.24
C ARG A 245 -10.72 0.88 -10.69
N ARG A 246 -9.54 0.82 -11.33
CA ARG A 246 -9.35 0.37 -12.71
C ARG A 246 -9.50 -1.14 -12.81
N ALA A 247 -8.87 -1.89 -11.91
CA ALA A 247 -8.97 -3.35 -11.81
C ALA A 247 -10.44 -3.82 -11.71
N LEU A 248 -11.24 -3.17 -10.87
CA LEU A 248 -12.68 -3.46 -10.73
C LEU A 248 -13.55 -2.94 -11.88
N SER A 249 -12.98 -2.18 -12.81
CA SER A 249 -13.70 -1.62 -13.96
C SER A 249 -13.56 -2.44 -15.24
N PHE A 250 -12.68 -3.44 -15.26
CA PHE A 250 -12.49 -4.31 -16.42
C PHE A 250 -13.71 -5.22 -16.61
N LYS A 251 -14.47 -4.92 -17.66
CA LYS A 251 -15.48 -5.81 -18.22
C LYS A 251 -14.77 -6.74 -19.20
N GLU A 252 -14.59 -8.00 -18.81
CA GLU A 252 -14.51 -9.15 -19.72
C GLU A 252 -13.51 -9.10 -20.89
N THR A 253 -12.42 -8.33 -20.81
CA THR A 253 -11.30 -8.58 -21.72
C THR A 253 -10.71 -9.96 -21.37
N PRO A 254 -10.40 -10.81 -22.36
CA PRO A 254 -9.73 -12.08 -22.13
C PRO A 254 -8.50 -11.83 -21.26
N ARG A 255 -8.49 -12.43 -20.07
CA ARG A 255 -7.46 -12.17 -19.08
C ARG A 255 -6.27 -13.06 -19.40
N PRO A 256 -5.03 -12.54 -19.33
CA PRO A 256 -3.87 -13.41 -19.31
C PRO A 256 -4.05 -14.43 -18.17
N LEU A 257 -3.78 -15.71 -18.48
CA LEU A 257 -3.90 -16.82 -17.55
C LEU A 257 -3.13 -16.50 -16.25
N GLY A 258 -3.77 -16.72 -15.10
CA GLY A 258 -3.17 -16.51 -13.77
C GLY A 258 -3.30 -15.11 -13.15
N CYS A 259 -3.66 -14.07 -13.91
CA CYS A 259 -3.85 -12.72 -13.35
C CYS A 259 -5.29 -12.52 -12.86
N SER A 260 -5.57 -12.86 -11.60
CA SER A 260 -6.88 -12.60 -11.00
C SER A 260 -7.01 -11.15 -10.51
N VAL A 261 -8.17 -10.53 -10.76
CA VAL A 261 -8.55 -9.25 -10.13
C VAL A 261 -8.43 -9.32 -8.61
N ALA A 262 -8.68 -10.50 -8.01
CA ALA A 262 -8.50 -10.71 -6.58
C ALA A 262 -7.06 -10.53 -6.12
N THR A 263 -6.06 -10.92 -6.93
CA THR A 263 -4.64 -10.74 -6.56
C THR A 263 -4.23 -9.27 -6.60
N VAL A 264 -4.62 -8.53 -7.64
CA VAL A 264 -4.42 -7.07 -7.73
C VAL A 264 -5.06 -6.39 -6.53
N PHE A 265 -6.30 -6.79 -6.24
CA PHE A 265 -7.09 -6.23 -5.15
C PHE A 265 -6.48 -6.53 -3.77
N ARG A 266 -6.01 -7.77 -3.55
CA ARG A 266 -5.28 -8.18 -2.34
C ARG A 266 -4.07 -7.31 -2.08
N ASN A 267 -3.22 -7.12 -3.08
CA ASN A 267 -2.00 -6.34 -2.91
C ASN A 267 -2.32 -4.86 -2.68
N GLY A 268 -3.30 -4.30 -3.40
CA GLY A 268 -3.74 -2.93 -3.15
C GLY A 268 -4.35 -2.73 -1.76
N CYS A 269 -5.19 -3.66 -1.28
CA CYS A 269 -5.73 -3.59 0.09
C CYS A 269 -4.64 -3.73 1.16
N LEU A 270 -3.67 -4.62 0.96
CA LEU A 270 -2.53 -4.77 1.87
C LEU A 270 -1.72 -3.47 1.96
N ILE A 271 -1.44 -2.84 0.81
CA ILE A 271 -0.75 -1.55 0.76
C ILE A 271 -1.55 -0.46 1.50
N LEU A 272 -2.87 -0.40 1.29
CA LEU A 272 -3.72 0.57 2.00
C LEU A 272 -3.75 0.31 3.51
N ASP A 273 -3.83 -0.94 3.96
CA ASP A 273 -3.78 -1.26 5.38
C ASP A 273 -2.46 -0.83 6.03
N LEU A 274 -1.34 -1.13 5.36
CA LEU A 274 -0.02 -0.68 5.78
C LEU A 274 0.07 0.85 5.81
N ALA A 275 -0.42 1.54 4.78
CA ALA A 275 -0.46 2.99 4.74
C ALA A 275 -1.29 3.58 5.89
N PHE A 276 -2.45 3.01 6.21
CA PHE A 276 -3.29 3.49 7.30
C PHE A 276 -2.61 3.31 8.67
N SER A 277 -1.79 2.28 8.82
CA SER A 277 -1.01 2.06 10.05
C SER A 277 0.06 3.14 10.29
N GLU A 278 0.53 3.81 9.23
CA GLU A 278 1.48 4.94 9.30
C GLU A 278 0.80 6.28 9.66
N GLY A 279 -0.54 6.32 9.69
CA GLY A 279 -1.31 7.41 10.30
C GLY A 279 -2.50 7.90 9.47
N PHE A 280 -3.29 8.81 10.07
CA PHE A 280 -4.59 9.22 9.54
C PHE A 280 -4.50 9.99 8.20
N THR A 281 -3.36 10.58 7.88
CA THR A 281 -3.15 11.35 6.63
C THR A 281 -3.38 10.50 5.39
N TRP A 282 -2.87 9.27 5.42
CA TRP A 282 -2.98 8.32 4.32
C TRP A 282 -4.41 7.82 4.17
N LEU A 283 -5.14 7.66 5.29
CA LEU A 283 -6.57 7.39 5.24
C LEU A 283 -7.36 8.57 4.66
N VAL A 284 -7.03 9.80 5.05
CA VAL A 284 -7.62 11.02 4.48
C VAL A 284 -7.41 11.07 2.96
N GLU A 285 -6.19 10.80 2.48
CA GLU A 285 -5.87 10.76 1.07
C GLU A 285 -6.67 9.66 0.34
N ALA A 286 -6.76 8.46 0.92
CA ALA A 286 -7.54 7.35 0.33
C ALA A 286 -9.02 7.72 0.21
N LEU A 287 -9.59 8.38 1.22
CA LEU A 287 -10.97 8.86 1.22
C LEU A 287 -11.20 9.93 0.13
N ASP A 288 -10.27 10.87 -0.02
CA ASP A 288 -10.31 11.88 -1.09
C ASP A 288 -10.22 11.24 -2.48
N HIS A 289 -9.54 10.09 -2.59
CA HIS A 289 -9.48 9.29 -3.81
C HIS A 289 -10.56 8.19 -3.88
N GLY A 290 -11.62 8.35 -3.10
CA GLY A 290 -12.84 7.57 -3.23
C GLY A 290 -12.68 6.11 -2.84
N VAL A 291 -11.79 5.79 -1.89
CA VAL A 291 -11.64 4.42 -1.37
C VAL A 291 -13.00 3.85 -0.98
N LEU A 292 -13.84 4.57 -0.21
CA LEU A 292 -15.20 4.12 0.16
C LEU A 292 -16.12 3.83 -1.04
N LEU A 293 -15.94 4.56 -2.15
CA LEU A 293 -16.73 4.33 -3.37
C LEU A 293 -16.33 3.05 -4.10
N LEU A 294 -15.18 2.46 -3.76
CA LEU A 294 -14.81 1.12 -4.24
C LEU A 294 -15.80 0.06 -3.74
N ALA A 295 -16.46 0.27 -2.59
CA ALA A 295 -17.50 -0.62 -2.10
C ALA A 295 -18.58 -0.90 -3.15
N ALA A 296 -18.99 0.15 -3.89
CA ALA A 296 -19.99 0.05 -4.94
C ALA A 296 -19.54 -0.82 -6.12
N LYS A 297 -18.24 -0.81 -6.41
CA LYS A 297 -17.64 -1.61 -7.48
C LYS A 297 -17.39 -3.04 -7.05
N VAL A 298 -16.95 -3.26 -5.82
CA VAL A 298 -16.79 -4.59 -5.22
C VAL A 298 -18.12 -5.36 -5.26
N SER A 299 -19.26 -4.69 -5.02
CA SER A 299 -20.59 -5.31 -5.15
C SER A 299 -20.93 -5.82 -6.57
N LYS A 300 -20.25 -5.30 -7.59
CA LYS A 300 -20.47 -5.65 -9.01
C LYS A 300 -19.49 -6.67 -9.54
N VAL A 301 -18.55 -7.16 -8.72
CA VAL A 301 -17.67 -8.25 -9.13
C VAL A 301 -18.52 -9.47 -9.44
N ASP A 302 -18.32 -10.02 -10.64
CA ASP A 302 -19.13 -11.10 -11.20
C ASP A 302 -19.27 -12.27 -10.20
N ALA A 303 -20.52 -12.68 -9.96
CA ALA A 303 -20.85 -13.80 -9.11
C ALA A 303 -20.34 -15.13 -9.68
N ASN A 304 -20.20 -15.23 -11.01
CA ASN A 304 -19.74 -16.46 -11.67
C ASN A 304 -18.26 -16.74 -11.38
N ASN A 305 -17.50 -15.74 -10.94
CA ASN A 305 -16.14 -15.89 -10.41
C ASN A 305 -16.12 -15.91 -8.87
N ALA A 306 -17.01 -16.70 -8.27
CA ALA A 306 -17.30 -16.77 -6.84
C ALA A 306 -16.07 -16.75 -5.90
N PRO A 307 -15.03 -17.60 -6.08
CA PRO A 307 -13.88 -17.61 -5.16
C PRO A 307 -13.10 -16.30 -5.17
N SER A 308 -13.02 -15.62 -6.34
CA SER A 308 -12.39 -14.31 -6.44
C SER A 308 -13.21 -13.21 -5.75
N ARG A 309 -14.55 -13.33 -5.77
CA ARG A 309 -15.47 -12.35 -5.19
C ARG A 309 -15.40 -12.35 -3.67
N GLU A 310 -15.49 -13.50 -3.02
CA GLU A 310 -15.43 -13.61 -1.55
C GLU A 310 -14.08 -13.14 -1.00
N GLN A 311 -12.98 -13.47 -1.69
CA GLN A 311 -11.65 -12.97 -1.36
C GLN A 311 -11.58 -11.44 -1.45
N VAL A 312 -12.04 -10.85 -2.56
CA VAL A 312 -12.07 -9.38 -2.73
C VAL A 312 -12.90 -8.71 -1.62
N ILE A 313 -14.08 -9.26 -1.30
CA ILE A 313 -14.96 -8.73 -0.25
C ILE A 313 -14.29 -8.79 1.12
N SER A 314 -13.74 -9.94 1.50
CA SER A 314 -13.10 -10.12 2.81
C SER A 314 -11.88 -9.22 2.97
N LEU A 315 -11.06 -9.06 1.93
CA LEU A 315 -9.94 -8.13 1.92
C LEU A 315 -10.38 -6.67 2.05
N TYR A 316 -11.44 -6.28 1.34
CA TYR A 316 -11.96 -4.92 1.41
C TYR A 316 -12.60 -4.61 2.77
N ARG A 317 -13.24 -5.61 3.39
CA ARG A 317 -13.82 -5.51 4.73
C ARG A 317 -12.78 -5.03 5.75
N VAL A 318 -11.57 -5.61 5.71
CA VAL A 318 -10.45 -5.21 6.58
C VAL A 318 -10.11 -3.73 6.41
N VAL A 319 -10.05 -3.25 5.17
CA VAL A 319 -9.76 -1.83 4.87
C VAL A 319 -10.83 -0.91 5.44
N ILE A 320 -12.11 -1.31 5.39
CA ILE A 320 -13.24 -0.54 5.95
C ILE A 320 -13.21 -0.52 7.47
N ASP A 321 -13.01 -1.68 8.10
CA ASP A 321 -12.97 -1.82 9.56
C ASP A 321 -11.80 -1.01 10.13
N ARG A 322 -10.67 -0.96 9.42
CA ARG A 322 -9.50 -0.14 9.78
C ARG A 322 -9.80 1.35 9.84
N MET A 323 -10.86 1.86 9.20
CA MET A 323 -11.21 3.29 9.24
C MET A 323 -11.89 3.70 10.54
N VAL A 324 -12.56 2.76 11.23
CA VAL A 324 -13.39 3.04 12.41
C VAL A 324 -12.61 3.77 13.52
N PRO A 325 -11.40 3.34 13.92
CA PRO A 325 -10.67 3.97 15.02
C PRO A 325 -10.23 5.40 14.68
N PHE A 326 -10.09 5.70 13.38
CA PHE A 326 -9.71 7.03 12.89
C PHE A 326 -10.89 8.00 12.81
N LEU A 327 -12.13 7.59 13.11
CA LEU A 327 -13.26 8.52 13.17
C LEU A 327 -13.14 9.56 14.28
N ILE A 328 -12.22 9.33 15.24
CA ILE A 328 -11.85 10.33 16.26
C ILE A 328 -11.24 11.60 15.64
N TYR A 329 -10.60 11.47 14.47
CA TYR A 329 -10.15 12.61 13.69
C TYR A 329 -11.34 13.18 12.92
N LYS A 330 -11.73 14.43 13.21
CA LYS A 330 -12.81 15.09 12.48
C LYS A 330 -12.54 15.11 10.97
N SER A 331 -11.27 15.27 10.59
CA SER A 331 -10.80 15.24 9.20
C SER A 331 -11.23 13.99 8.44
N VAL A 332 -11.11 12.82 9.09
CA VAL A 332 -11.51 11.51 8.59
C VAL A 332 -13.02 11.37 8.66
N LEU A 333 -13.63 11.68 9.81
CA LEU A 333 -15.08 11.58 10.01
C LEU A 333 -15.88 12.36 8.97
N HIS A 334 -15.46 13.59 8.65
CA HIS A 334 -16.12 14.39 7.61
C HIS A 334 -16.09 13.72 6.24
N ARG A 335 -14.93 13.17 5.86
CA ARG A 335 -14.73 12.49 4.57
C ARG A 335 -15.45 11.15 4.49
N VAL A 336 -15.44 10.38 5.56
CA VAL A 336 -16.24 9.15 5.68
C VAL A 336 -17.72 9.48 5.49
N ARG A 337 -18.26 10.50 6.17
CA ARG A 337 -19.65 10.93 5.99
C ARG A 337 -19.95 11.38 4.56
N HIS A 338 -19.03 12.12 3.93
CA HIS A 338 -19.19 12.53 2.54
C HIS A 338 -19.19 11.32 1.59
N GLY A 339 -18.26 10.38 1.78
CA GLY A 339 -18.18 9.14 1.02
C GLY A 339 -19.43 8.29 1.19
N LEU A 340 -19.93 8.12 2.42
CA LEU A 340 -21.17 7.39 2.73
C LEU A 340 -22.40 8.04 2.12
N ARG A 341 -22.52 9.37 2.14
CA ARG A 341 -23.62 10.07 1.44
C ARG A 341 -23.54 9.85 -0.07
N THR A 342 -22.34 9.96 -0.65
CA THR A 342 -22.14 9.72 -2.08
C THR A 342 -22.47 8.28 -2.46
N LEU A 343 -22.07 7.32 -1.62
CA LEU A 343 -22.41 5.91 -1.77
C LEU A 343 -23.93 5.69 -1.69
N ASN A 344 -24.60 6.37 -0.76
CA ASN A 344 -26.06 6.39 -0.63
C ASN A 344 -26.76 6.92 -1.88
N HIS A 345 -26.29 8.05 -2.41
CA HIS A 345 -26.89 8.61 -3.62
C HIS A 345 -26.69 7.71 -4.85
N ARG A 346 -25.55 7.01 -4.95
CA ARG A 346 -25.24 6.14 -6.10
C ARG A 346 -25.91 4.79 -6.06
N MET A 347 -26.27 4.29 -4.88
CA MET A 347 -26.74 2.92 -4.72
C MET A 347 -28.04 2.77 -3.92
N SER A 348 -28.54 3.83 -3.30
CA SER A 348 -29.61 3.81 -2.30
C SER A 348 -29.29 2.88 -1.11
N LEU A 349 -28.71 3.41 -0.01
CA LEU A 349 -28.35 2.62 1.21
C LEU A 349 -29.54 1.82 1.76
N ASN A 350 -30.77 2.30 1.55
CA ASN A 350 -31.97 1.64 2.03
C ASN A 350 -32.44 0.48 1.12
N GLY A 351 -31.84 0.30 -0.06
CA GLY A 351 -32.12 -0.79 -1.01
C GLY A 351 -30.87 -1.51 -1.50
N LEU A 352 -29.77 -1.38 -0.74
CA LEU A 352 -28.45 -1.75 -1.19
C LEU A 352 -28.19 -3.25 -1.03
N ASN A 353 -28.07 -3.96 -2.16
CA ASN A 353 -27.49 -5.30 -2.20
C ASN A 353 -25.96 -5.21 -2.13
N PHE A 354 -25.41 -4.66 -1.04
CA PHE A 354 -24.02 -4.96 -0.71
C PHE A 354 -23.87 -6.47 -0.56
N PRO A 355 -22.69 -7.04 -0.88
CA PRO A 355 -22.40 -8.39 -0.46
C PRO A 355 -22.66 -8.53 1.04
N ARG A 356 -23.33 -9.62 1.44
CA ARG A 356 -23.76 -9.85 2.83
C ARG A 356 -22.60 -9.69 3.82
N ASP A 357 -21.38 -10.01 3.41
CA ASP A 357 -20.20 -9.95 4.27
C ASP A 357 -19.58 -8.55 4.40
N LEU A 358 -19.84 -7.65 3.45
CA LEU A 358 -19.35 -6.26 3.49
C LEU A 358 -20.32 -5.32 4.20
N GLN A 359 -21.61 -5.63 4.15
CA GLN A 359 -22.68 -4.81 4.71
C GLN A 359 -22.49 -4.49 6.21
N PRO A 360 -22.14 -5.45 7.10
CA PRO A 360 -21.96 -5.17 8.52
C PRO A 360 -20.89 -4.11 8.80
N SER A 361 -19.76 -4.16 8.11
CA SER A 361 -18.67 -3.19 8.27
C SER A 361 -19.07 -1.79 7.80
N ILE A 362 -19.75 -1.67 6.65
CA ILE A 362 -20.26 -0.38 6.17
C ILE A 362 -21.32 0.18 7.12
N CYS A 363 -22.26 -0.65 7.59
CA CYS A 363 -23.28 -0.25 8.55
C CYS A 363 -22.66 0.20 9.89
N THR A 364 -21.65 -0.53 10.38
CA THR A 364 -20.92 -0.16 11.59
C THR A 364 -20.22 1.18 11.43
N LEU A 365 -19.47 1.37 10.33
CA LEU A 365 -18.82 2.63 10.00
C LEU A 365 -19.83 3.78 9.93
N ALA A 366 -20.97 3.57 9.26
CA ALA A 366 -22.03 4.57 9.12
C ALA A 366 -22.69 4.92 10.45
N LYS A 367 -22.99 3.92 11.30
CA LYS A 367 -23.58 4.11 12.63
C LYS A 367 -22.66 4.93 13.53
N ILE A 368 -21.38 4.59 13.59
CA ILE A 368 -20.41 5.32 14.41
C ILE A 368 -20.22 6.75 13.86
N ALA A 369 -20.07 6.90 12.54
CA ALA A 369 -19.96 8.23 11.92
C ALA A 369 -21.24 9.10 12.07
N ALA A 370 -22.41 8.48 12.18
CA ALA A 370 -23.66 9.17 12.49
C ALA A 370 -23.68 9.65 13.95
N SER A 371 -23.33 8.77 14.88
CA SER A 371 -23.24 9.09 16.31
C SER A 371 -22.28 10.25 16.57
N MET A 372 -21.07 10.19 16.02
CA MET A 372 -20.05 11.22 16.23
C MET A 372 -20.37 12.58 15.57
N GLN A 373 -21.27 12.61 14.59
CA GLN A 373 -21.69 13.88 13.99
C GLN A 373 -22.43 14.77 14.99
N GLY A 374 -23.24 14.19 15.88
CA GLY A 374 -23.88 14.95 16.95
C GLY A 374 -22.85 15.66 17.82
N HIS A 375 -21.73 14.99 18.10
CA HIS A 375 -20.61 15.59 18.83
C HIS A 375 -19.94 16.72 18.05
N ILE A 376 -19.75 16.58 16.72
CA ILE A 376 -19.20 17.68 15.90
C ILE A 376 -20.11 18.92 15.96
N LEU A 377 -21.43 18.75 15.90
CA LEU A 377 -22.36 19.88 15.92
C LEU A 377 -22.29 20.61 17.27
N ARG A 378 -22.37 19.88 18.38
CA ARG A 378 -22.22 20.46 19.72
C ARG A 378 -20.84 21.09 19.95
N PHE A 379 -19.79 20.43 19.46
CA PHE A 379 -18.43 20.98 19.49
C PHE A 379 -18.36 22.33 18.77
N ARG A 380 -18.99 22.47 17.59
CA ARG A 380 -19.03 23.73 16.85
C ARG A 380 -19.84 24.81 17.58
N GLU A 381 -20.91 24.43 18.27
CA GLU A 381 -21.70 25.36 19.07
C GLU A 381 -20.90 25.94 20.24
N LEU A 382 -20.06 25.11 20.87
CA LEU A 382 -19.22 25.49 22.01
C LEU A 382 -17.97 26.26 21.60
N GLU A 383 -17.26 25.82 20.56
CA GLU A 383 -16.02 26.46 20.10
C GLU A 383 -16.26 27.65 19.15
N GLY A 384 -17.46 27.78 18.60
CA GLY A 384 -17.89 28.93 17.81
C GLY A 384 -16.94 29.31 16.66
N SER A 385 -16.53 30.58 16.62
CA SER A 385 -15.68 31.19 15.59
C SER A 385 -14.18 30.92 15.75
N ARG A 386 -13.75 30.26 16.84
CA ARG A 386 -12.34 29.92 17.12
C ARG A 386 -11.75 28.95 16.11
N LEU A 387 -12.61 28.35 15.31
CA LEU A 387 -12.31 27.31 14.34
C LEU A 387 -11.56 27.80 13.09
N CYS A 388 -11.58 29.10 12.80
CA CYS A 388 -10.77 29.65 11.71
C CYS A 388 -9.36 29.98 12.21
N SER A 389 -8.35 29.44 11.55
CA SER A 389 -6.95 29.68 11.89
C SER A 389 -6.45 31.07 11.49
N ASN A 390 -7.18 31.84 10.68
CA ASN A 390 -6.82 33.26 10.44
C ASN A 390 -7.01 34.04 11.76
N PRO A 391 -5.96 34.64 12.35
CA PRO A 391 -6.08 35.42 13.58
C PRO A 391 -6.95 36.68 13.36
N LEU A 392 -6.95 37.21 12.14
CA LEU A 392 -7.72 38.39 11.72
C LEU A 392 -9.07 38.03 11.10
N CYS A 393 -9.59 36.82 11.37
CA CYS A 393 -10.87 36.39 10.82
C CYS A 393 -12.00 37.31 11.32
N PRO A 394 -12.75 38.01 10.45
CA PRO A 394 -13.86 38.88 10.89
C PRO A 394 -14.95 38.12 11.65
N ALA A 395 -15.15 36.83 11.31
CA ALA A 395 -16.09 35.96 12.02
C ALA A 395 -15.69 35.69 13.48
N LYS A 396 -14.43 35.94 13.88
CA LYS A 396 -14.03 35.88 15.30
C LYS A 396 -14.64 37.03 16.11
N ALA A 397 -14.86 38.19 15.48
CA ALA A 397 -15.51 39.33 16.12
C ALA A 397 -17.04 39.22 16.13
N ASP A 398 -17.65 38.58 15.12
CA ASP A 398 -19.10 38.28 15.10
C ASP A 398 -19.38 36.77 15.09
N PRO A 399 -19.76 36.18 16.24
CA PRO A 399 -20.10 34.76 16.36
C PRO A 399 -21.23 34.29 15.44
N ARG A 400 -22.08 35.20 14.94
CA ARG A 400 -23.17 34.86 14.02
C ARG A 400 -22.65 34.42 12.65
N HIS A 401 -21.44 34.86 12.28
CA HIS A 401 -20.83 34.55 10.99
C HIS A 401 -20.17 33.16 10.93
N SER A 402 -20.03 32.46 12.08
CA SER A 402 -19.31 31.18 12.14
C SER A 402 -20.19 29.92 12.09
N LYS A 403 -21.50 30.04 12.30
CA LYS A 403 -22.34 28.87 12.60
C LYS A 403 -22.57 27.88 11.44
N LEU A 404 -22.28 28.23 10.18
CA LEU A 404 -22.66 27.39 9.03
C LEU A 404 -21.60 27.21 7.94
N VAL A 405 -20.43 27.82 8.05
CA VAL A 405 -19.48 27.81 6.94
C VAL A 405 -18.67 26.51 6.90
N SER A 406 -18.64 25.84 5.74
CA SER A 406 -17.76 24.70 5.52
C SER A 406 -16.30 25.16 5.61
N LEU A 407 -15.57 24.66 6.60
CA LEU A 407 -14.15 25.00 6.74
C LEU A 407 -13.34 24.41 5.58
N LYS A 408 -12.57 25.27 4.93
CA LYS A 408 -11.61 24.96 3.87
C LYS A 408 -10.23 24.73 4.48
N ARG A 409 -9.41 23.86 3.89
CA ARG A 409 -8.03 23.62 4.33
C ARG A 409 -7.04 24.37 3.44
N CYS A 410 -5.86 24.64 3.99
CA CYS A 410 -4.72 24.97 3.14
C CYS A 410 -4.42 23.78 2.22
N MET A 411 -4.30 24.00 0.90
CA MET A 411 -3.97 22.94 -0.06
C MET A 411 -2.52 22.45 0.05
N GLY A 412 -1.64 23.25 0.67
CA GLY A 412 -0.25 22.89 0.94
C GLY A 412 -0.12 21.97 2.15
N CYS A 413 -0.27 22.52 3.36
CA CYS A 413 -0.03 21.76 4.60
C CYS A 413 -1.21 20.90 5.06
N LEU A 414 -2.43 21.13 4.54
CA LEU A 414 -3.69 20.46 4.94
C LEU A 414 -4.08 20.57 6.44
N ARG A 415 -3.26 21.22 7.26
CA ARG A 415 -3.40 21.38 8.72
C ARG A 415 -4.25 22.59 9.09
N VAL A 416 -4.00 23.73 8.44
CA VAL A 416 -4.64 25.01 8.76
C VAL A 416 -6.02 25.08 8.11
N VAL A 417 -7.02 25.55 8.85
CA VAL A 417 -8.43 25.61 8.43
C VAL A 417 -8.97 27.04 8.39
N TYR A 418 -9.76 27.34 7.37
CA TYR A 418 -10.29 28.67 7.10
C TYR A 418 -11.80 28.58 6.89
N CYS A 419 -12.55 29.57 7.37
CA CYS A 419 -13.97 29.67 7.03
C CYS A 419 -14.19 30.07 5.57
N THR A 420 -13.32 30.91 5.00
CA THR A 420 -13.48 31.43 3.63
C THR A 420 -12.15 31.44 2.88
N ASP A 421 -12.20 31.55 1.54
CA ASP A 421 -10.98 31.74 0.74
C ASP A 421 -10.31 33.08 1.06
N SER A 422 -11.10 34.12 1.35
CA SER A 422 -10.58 35.42 1.81
C SER A 422 -9.77 35.29 3.11
N CYS A 423 -10.26 34.54 4.11
CA CYS A 423 -9.49 34.27 5.33
C CYS A 423 -8.21 33.47 5.06
N ARG A 424 -8.24 32.53 4.10
CA ARG A 424 -7.05 31.80 3.68
C ARG A 424 -6.04 32.73 3.03
N GLU A 425 -6.45 33.56 2.09
CA GLU A 425 -5.56 34.48 1.36
C GLU A 425 -4.95 35.54 2.28
N MET A 426 -5.75 36.07 3.21
CA MET A 426 -5.30 37.04 4.21
C MET A 426 -4.24 36.43 5.13
N ASP A 427 -4.53 35.27 5.72
CA ASP A 427 -3.58 34.56 6.59
C ASP A 427 -2.34 34.09 5.82
N TRP A 428 -2.52 33.66 4.55
CA TRP A 428 -1.43 33.30 3.65
C TRP A 428 -0.44 34.43 3.47
N LYS A 429 -0.92 35.62 3.10
CA LYS A 429 -0.08 36.81 2.90
C LYS A 429 0.55 37.28 4.22
N ALA A 430 -0.18 37.23 5.32
CA ALA A 430 0.28 37.74 6.60
C ALA A 430 1.34 36.86 7.27
N ARG A 431 1.15 35.53 7.29
CA ARG A 431 2.04 34.64 8.06
C ARG A 431 2.14 33.21 7.51
N HIS A 432 1.03 32.63 7.03
CA HIS A 432 0.99 31.20 6.77
C HIS A 432 1.88 30.78 5.59
N LYS A 433 2.14 31.65 4.61
CA LYS A 433 3.09 31.35 3.52
C LYS A 433 4.49 30.98 4.03
N LEU A 434 4.93 31.58 5.13
CA LEU A 434 6.24 31.32 5.74
C LEU A 434 6.29 30.00 6.50
N THR A 435 5.16 29.53 7.04
CA THR A 435 5.07 28.30 7.83
C THR A 435 4.52 27.10 7.04
N CYS A 436 3.81 27.34 5.93
CA CYS A 436 3.20 26.29 5.12
C CYS A 436 4.24 25.43 4.40
N LYS A 437 5.43 25.97 4.11
CA LYS A 437 6.52 25.25 3.43
C LYS A 437 7.51 24.56 4.38
N THR A 438 7.49 24.93 5.65
CA THR A 438 8.46 24.48 6.67
C THR A 438 7.94 23.32 7.50
N GLU A 439 6.66 22.99 7.43
CA GLU A 439 6.10 21.83 8.13
C GLU A 439 6.02 20.60 7.19
N GLU A 440 6.90 19.64 7.47
CA GLU A 440 7.25 18.36 6.81
C GLU A 440 6.11 17.32 6.61
N VAL A 441 4.88 17.76 6.37
CA VAL A 441 3.72 17.07 6.95
C VAL A 441 3.00 16.08 6.03
N PRO A 442 3.42 15.87 4.76
CA PRO A 442 3.59 14.47 4.30
C PRO A 442 4.76 14.21 3.33
N SER A 443 5.58 15.22 3.01
CA SER A 443 6.60 15.14 1.94
C SER A 443 7.68 14.09 2.18
N ASN A 444 7.84 13.64 3.43
CA ASN A 444 8.81 12.62 3.82
C ASN A 444 8.14 11.27 4.14
N GLY A 445 6.84 11.11 3.84
CA GLY A 445 6.11 9.86 4.08
C GLY A 445 5.62 9.67 5.50
N PHE A 446 5.73 10.70 6.34
CA PHE A 446 5.13 10.70 7.67
C PHE A 446 3.69 11.20 7.60
N SER A 447 2.82 10.61 8.41
CA SER A 447 1.50 11.20 8.60
C SER A 447 1.66 12.58 9.23
N ALA A 448 0.85 13.51 8.76
CA ALA A 448 0.66 14.80 9.38
C ALA A 448 0.35 14.68 10.87
N LEU A 449 0.79 15.67 11.64
CA LEU A 449 0.24 15.90 12.96
C LEU A 449 -1.25 16.26 12.83
N PRO A 450 -2.08 15.87 13.80
CA PRO A 450 -3.46 16.32 13.85
C PRO A 450 -3.52 17.86 13.80
N SER A 451 -4.52 18.39 13.10
CA SER A 451 -4.76 19.84 13.15
C SER A 451 -5.17 20.25 14.57
N GLU A 452 -4.93 21.50 14.97
CA GLU A 452 -5.45 22.04 16.25
C GLU A 452 -6.95 21.79 16.39
N PHE A 453 -7.67 21.82 15.27
CA PHE A 453 -9.08 21.48 15.23
C PHE A 453 -9.32 20.00 15.56
N ASP A 454 -8.61 19.09 14.88
CA ASP A 454 -8.73 17.66 15.14
C ASP A 454 -8.40 17.37 16.61
N GLU A 455 -7.35 17.97 17.17
CA GLU A 455 -7.02 17.85 18.59
C GLU A 455 -8.11 18.35 19.52
N ALA A 456 -8.61 19.58 19.31
CA ALA A 456 -9.67 20.13 20.13
C ALA A 456 -10.95 19.28 20.08
N PHE A 457 -11.30 18.76 18.90
CA PHE A 457 -12.42 17.84 18.75
C PHE A 457 -12.16 16.50 19.45
N MET A 458 -10.95 15.94 19.35
CA MET A 458 -10.58 14.72 20.07
C MET A 458 -10.74 14.89 21.57
N ARG A 459 -10.22 15.99 22.15
CA ARG A 459 -10.36 16.32 23.57
C ARG A 459 -11.83 16.43 23.99
N TYR A 460 -12.62 17.16 23.20
CA TYR A 460 -14.05 17.31 23.44
C TYR A 460 -14.79 15.97 23.40
N HIS A 461 -14.52 15.15 22.40
CA HIS A 461 -15.18 13.86 22.25
C HIS A 461 -14.86 12.91 23.41
N VAL A 462 -13.59 12.85 23.80
CA VAL A 462 -13.14 12.04 24.93
C VAL A 462 -13.79 12.52 26.22
N ARG A 463 -13.85 13.84 26.45
CA ARG A 463 -14.56 14.43 27.58
C ARG A 463 -16.01 13.97 27.64
N LEU A 464 -16.74 14.00 26.52
CA LEU A 464 -18.12 13.51 26.47
C LEU A 464 -18.24 12.00 26.79
N MET A 465 -17.27 11.19 26.36
CA MET A 465 -17.25 9.76 26.68
C MET A 465 -17.04 9.55 28.18
N VAL A 466 -16.08 10.27 28.77
CA VAL A 466 -15.80 10.22 30.21
C VAL A 466 -17.00 10.74 31.02
N GLU A 467 -17.63 11.85 30.63
CA GLU A 467 -18.82 12.37 31.30
C GLU A 467 -19.98 11.35 31.24
N LYS A 468 -20.18 10.66 30.11
CA LYS A 468 -21.20 9.61 29.99
C LYS A 468 -20.89 8.39 30.86
N ASP A 469 -19.64 7.95 30.87
CA ASP A 469 -19.20 6.82 31.68
C ASP A 469 -19.12 7.19 33.17
N LEU A 470 -18.98 8.47 33.54
CA LEU A 470 -19.07 8.92 34.93
C LEU A 470 -20.51 9.19 35.36
N ALA A 471 -21.41 9.55 34.45
CA ALA A 471 -22.82 9.74 34.76
C ALA A 471 -23.44 8.47 35.38
N GLN A 472 -22.96 7.28 35.01
CA GLN A 472 -23.38 6.02 35.64
C GLN A 472 -22.91 5.86 37.11
N TYR A 473 -21.96 6.69 37.56
CA TYR A 473 -21.42 6.73 38.93
C TYR A 473 -21.78 8.01 39.69
N MET A 474 -22.28 9.05 39.00
CA MET A 474 -22.57 10.38 39.55
C MET A 474 -23.88 10.48 40.35
N ASP A 475 -24.62 9.39 40.52
CA ASP A 475 -25.62 9.29 41.60
C ASP A 475 -24.97 9.40 42.99
N ASN A 476 -23.63 9.43 43.08
CA ASN A 476 -22.89 9.76 44.28
C ASN A 476 -22.63 11.29 44.39
N PRO A 477 -23.34 12.02 45.27
CA PRO A 477 -23.23 13.48 45.41
C PRO A 477 -21.86 13.99 45.89
N LYS A 478 -20.93 13.09 46.25
CA LYS A 478 -19.58 13.44 46.75
C LYS A 478 -18.52 13.62 45.65
N LEU A 479 -18.87 13.44 44.37
CA LEU A 479 -17.92 13.51 43.25
C LEU A 479 -18.33 14.64 42.30
N GLN A 480 -17.73 15.83 42.47
CA GLN A 480 -17.76 16.89 41.46
C GLN A 480 -16.46 16.87 40.63
N PHE A 481 -16.60 16.81 39.31
CA PHE A 481 -15.48 16.84 38.38
C PHE A 481 -15.45 18.19 37.65
N ASP A 482 -14.34 18.93 37.76
CA ASP A 482 -14.11 20.11 36.93
C ASP A 482 -13.17 19.78 35.76
N PHE A 483 -13.76 19.69 34.56
CA PHE A 483 -13.05 19.40 33.32
C PHE A 483 -12.48 20.65 32.61
N ARG A 484 -12.67 21.86 33.16
CA ARG A 484 -12.23 23.11 32.49
C ARG A 484 -10.73 23.38 32.64
N GLU A 485 -10.10 22.88 33.71
CA GLU A 485 -8.68 23.10 34.02
C GLU A 485 -7.78 21.87 33.77
N SER A 486 -8.32 20.75 33.30
CA SER A 486 -7.53 19.54 33.07
C SER A 486 -6.58 19.71 31.88
N ALA A 487 -5.27 19.70 32.13
CA ALA A 487 -4.26 19.68 31.08
C ALA A 487 -4.27 18.31 30.39
N LEU A 488 -4.71 18.28 29.13
CA LEU A 488 -4.73 17.05 28.35
C LEU A 488 -3.43 16.93 27.54
N THR A 489 -2.55 16.05 27.99
CA THR A 489 -1.29 15.75 27.30
C THR A 489 -1.48 14.54 26.40
N VAL A 490 -1.39 14.73 25.08
CA VAL A 490 -1.36 13.62 24.11
C VAL A 490 0.09 13.20 23.92
N SER A 491 0.50 12.10 24.56
CA SER A 491 1.87 11.57 24.43
C SER A 491 1.89 10.36 23.51
N ARG A 492 2.85 10.31 22.58
CA ARG A 492 3.14 9.11 21.77
C ARG A 492 4.00 8.17 22.62
N VAL A 493 3.43 7.05 23.07
CA VAL A 493 4.16 6.04 23.85
C VAL A 493 4.49 4.85 22.94
N SER A 494 5.78 4.49 22.85
CA SER A 494 6.24 3.28 22.17
C SER A 494 5.95 2.06 23.04
N GLN A 495 5.61 0.92 22.46
CA GLN A 495 5.39 -0.33 23.21
C GLN A 495 6.64 -0.78 24.00
N ASP A 496 7.85 -0.41 23.54
CA ASP A 496 9.12 -0.79 24.17
C ASP A 496 9.59 0.20 25.24
N SER A 497 8.96 1.38 25.34
CA SER A 497 9.22 2.27 26.47
C SER A 497 8.47 1.73 27.68
N VAL A 498 9.21 1.13 28.61
CA VAL A 498 8.80 1.08 30.02
C VAL A 498 8.37 2.51 30.37
N LEU A 499 7.08 2.71 30.68
CA LEU A 499 6.58 3.99 31.17
C LEU A 499 7.60 4.54 32.17
N PRO A 500 8.19 5.73 31.95
CA PRO A 500 9.24 6.24 32.83
C PRO A 500 8.73 6.22 34.27
N ALA A 501 9.62 5.93 35.23
CA ALA A 501 9.21 5.58 36.60
C ALA A 501 8.27 6.59 37.28
N HIS A 502 8.26 7.86 36.86
CA HIS A 502 7.31 8.88 37.33
C HIS A 502 5.86 8.70 36.84
N LEU A 503 5.62 7.83 35.86
CA LEU A 503 4.28 7.41 35.40
C LEU A 503 3.87 6.04 36.00
N ARG A 504 4.73 5.39 36.82
CA ARG A 504 4.31 4.31 37.71
C ARG A 504 3.79 4.94 38.99
N ARG A 505 2.49 4.80 39.25
CA ARG A 505 1.77 5.03 40.53
C ARG A 505 2.67 5.56 41.66
N GLU A 506 2.96 6.85 41.66
CA GLU A 506 3.19 7.55 42.92
C GLU A 506 1.86 8.21 43.29
N VAL A 507 1.23 7.66 44.33
CA VAL A 507 0.11 8.29 45.01
C VAL A 507 0.71 9.45 45.82
N VAL A 508 0.94 10.58 45.17
CA VAL A 508 1.20 11.85 45.86
C VAL A 508 -0.13 12.58 46.01
N GLN A 509 -0.29 13.30 47.12
CA GLN A 509 -1.52 13.92 47.63
C GLN A 509 -2.26 14.84 46.63
N GLY A 510 -2.99 14.22 45.70
CA GLY A 510 -3.86 14.83 44.69
C GLY A 510 -4.22 13.75 43.67
N LYS A 511 -5.47 13.30 43.63
CA LYS A 511 -5.84 12.08 42.89
C LYS A 511 -5.72 12.29 41.37
N GLU A 512 -4.65 11.82 40.76
CA GLU A 512 -4.59 11.69 39.30
C GLU A 512 -5.30 10.39 38.86
N ILE A 513 -6.31 10.51 38.00
CA ILE A 513 -6.89 9.36 37.30
C ILE A 513 -6.19 9.23 35.95
N LEU A 514 -5.48 8.13 35.78
CA LEU A 514 -4.93 7.73 34.49
C LEU A 514 -5.98 6.91 33.75
N ILE A 515 -6.67 7.54 32.80
CA ILE A 515 -7.62 6.83 31.93
C ILE A 515 -6.85 6.35 30.70
N ASN A 516 -6.57 5.05 30.68
CA ASN A 516 -6.05 4.38 29.50
C ASN A 516 -7.22 4.08 28.55
N ILE A 517 -7.38 4.91 27.52
CA ILE A 517 -8.35 4.63 26.46
C ILE A 517 -7.64 3.83 25.39
N ARG A 518 -7.90 2.52 25.37
CA ARG A 518 -7.56 1.69 24.22
C ARG A 518 -8.50 2.06 23.07
N LEU A 519 -7.95 2.62 22.00
CA LEU A 519 -8.69 2.71 20.75
C LEU A 519 -8.94 1.28 20.24
N PRO A 520 -10.19 0.91 19.88
CA PRO A 520 -10.48 -0.41 19.36
C PRO A 520 -9.76 -0.65 18.02
N GLY A 521 -9.23 -1.86 17.75
CA GLY A 521 -8.83 -2.30 16.40
C GLY A 521 -7.35 -2.21 15.99
N THR A 522 -6.39 -2.12 16.92
CA THR A 522 -4.94 -2.11 16.60
C THR A 522 -4.18 -3.30 17.18
N ASP A 523 -4.39 -4.50 16.64
CA ASP A 523 -3.83 -5.73 17.21
C ASP A 523 -2.29 -5.89 17.13
N ASN A 524 -1.54 -4.94 16.54
CA ASN A 524 -0.07 -5.04 16.51
C ASN A 524 0.73 -3.72 16.58
N ARG A 525 0.06 -2.57 16.72
CA ARG A 525 0.69 -1.25 16.99
C ARG A 525 -0.29 -0.41 17.80
N ASN A 526 -0.32 -0.64 19.10
CA ASN A 526 -1.26 0.04 19.98
C ASN A 526 -0.90 1.53 20.12
N TYR A 527 -1.68 2.40 19.47
CA TYR A 527 -1.72 3.80 19.88
C TYR A 527 -2.47 3.86 21.21
N THR A 528 -1.72 3.93 22.31
CA THR A 528 -2.32 4.23 23.61
C THR A 528 -2.45 5.73 23.75
N LEU A 529 -3.68 6.23 23.70
CA LEU A 529 -3.95 7.58 24.17
C LEU A 529 -4.08 7.49 25.70
N ILE A 530 -3.03 7.93 26.39
CA ILE A 530 -3.05 8.07 27.83
C ILE A 530 -3.64 9.44 28.15
N TYR A 531 -4.77 9.46 28.84
CA TYR A 531 -5.35 10.70 29.34
C TYR A 531 -5.11 10.80 30.84
N LEU A 532 -4.42 11.86 31.24
CA LEU A 532 -4.22 12.21 32.63
C LEU A 532 -5.32 13.21 33.02
N TYR A 533 -6.16 12.86 33.99
CA TYR A 533 -7.11 13.78 34.60
C TYR A 533 -6.68 14.04 36.04
N THR A 534 -6.49 15.30 36.40
CA THR A 534 -6.29 15.71 37.80
C THR A 534 -7.64 15.90 38.45
N LEU A 535 -8.01 15.07 39.44
CA LEU A 535 -9.15 15.35 40.31
C LEU A 535 -8.76 16.41 41.32
N ARG A 536 -9.54 17.49 41.40
CA ARG A 536 -9.63 18.29 42.62
C ARG A 536 -10.78 17.75 43.45
N THR A 537 -10.47 17.20 44.63
CA THR A 537 -11.48 16.98 45.67
C THR A 537 -11.70 18.31 46.38
N THR A 538 -12.92 18.85 46.30
CA THR A 538 -13.38 19.94 47.16
C THR A 538 -13.71 19.43 48.56
#